data_AF-A0A126V118-F1
#
_entry.id   AF-A0A126V118-F1
#
_cell.length_a   1.000
_cell.length_b   1.000
_cell.length_c   1.000
_cell.angle_alpha   90.00
_cell.angle_beta   90.00
_cell.angle_gamma   90.00
#
_symmetry.space_group_name_H-M   'P 1'
#
loop_
_entity.id
_entity.type
_entity.pdbx_description
1 polymer ?
#
loop_
_entity_poly.entity_id
_entity_poly.type
_entity_poly.pdbx_seq_one_letter_code
_entity_poly.pdbx_strand_id
1 'polypeptide(L)'
;MKLLTSLTALLSATAISASAAYATTDIEKIEVEIDLTAIEDVEAAEVWNDIANDLETAIAKLLVDQITEEGATILIDIDEVFLANSLSQMLGVAETQLKGDVVIKEDDSAKHESFELTVTAVQAQAYYPEGTDVTVLNVGNEAFYNAMIDSFAEHVADKVK
;
A
#
# COMPACT_ATOMS: atom_id res chain seq x y z
N MET A 1 -20.05 -22.74 -70.32
CA MET A 1 -20.08 -23.46 -69.03
C MET A 1 -19.28 -22.65 -68.03
N LYS A 2 -19.79 -22.53 -66.80
CA LYS A 2 -19.56 -21.46 -65.80
C LYS A 2 -18.10 -21.20 -65.41
N LEU A 3 -17.73 -19.91 -65.37
CA LEU A 3 -16.65 -19.36 -64.56
C LEU A 3 -17.15 -19.29 -63.10
N LEU A 4 -16.45 -19.94 -62.17
CA LEU A 4 -16.70 -19.83 -60.74
C LEU A 4 -15.58 -18.99 -60.11
N THR A 5 -15.91 -17.75 -59.77
CA THR A 5 -15.04 -16.83 -59.03
C THR A 5 -15.45 -16.93 -57.56
N SER A 6 -14.61 -17.52 -56.71
CA SER A 6 -14.84 -17.58 -55.27
C SER A 6 -14.32 -16.30 -54.61
N LEU A 7 -15.24 -15.46 -54.12
CA LEU A 7 -14.92 -14.27 -53.32
C LEU A 7 -15.03 -14.64 -51.84
N THR A 8 -13.89 -14.86 -51.18
CA THR A 8 -13.82 -15.06 -49.73
C THR A 8 -13.73 -13.70 -49.05
N ALA A 9 -14.81 -13.26 -48.39
CA ALA A 9 -14.79 -12.08 -47.53
C ALA A 9 -14.28 -12.49 -46.13
N LEU A 10 -13.09 -12.01 -45.75
CA LEU A 10 -12.61 -12.06 -44.37
C LEU A 10 -13.40 -11.02 -43.55
N LEU A 11 -14.25 -11.50 -42.63
CA LEU A 11 -14.81 -10.68 -41.57
C LEU A 11 -13.78 -10.61 -40.43
N SER A 12 -13.08 -9.49 -40.32
CA SER A 12 -12.24 -9.16 -39.17
C SER A 12 -13.14 -8.88 -37.97
N ALA A 13 -13.28 -9.87 -37.07
CA ALA A 13 -13.88 -9.65 -35.77
C ALA A 13 -12.87 -8.88 -34.89
N THR A 14 -13.10 -7.59 -34.70
CA THR A 14 -12.43 -6.81 -33.66
C THR A 14 -12.94 -7.32 -32.31
N ALA A 15 -12.11 -8.08 -31.60
CA ALA A 15 -12.36 -8.42 -30.20
C ALA A 15 -12.31 -7.12 -29.39
N ILE A 16 -13.48 -6.67 -28.92
CA ILE A 16 -13.57 -5.66 -27.87
C ILE A 16 -13.16 -6.38 -26.59
N SER A 17 -11.94 -6.16 -26.14
CA SER A 17 -11.51 -6.57 -24.81
C SER A 17 -12.32 -5.77 -23.80
N ALA A 18 -13.40 -6.36 -23.29
CA ALA A 18 -14.06 -5.83 -22.10
C ALA A 18 -13.08 -6.02 -20.94
N SER A 19 -12.44 -4.94 -20.48
CA SER A 19 -11.83 -4.93 -19.16
C SER A 19 -12.95 -5.15 -18.15
N ALA A 20 -12.93 -6.29 -17.47
CA ALA A 20 -13.77 -6.48 -16.29
C ALA A 20 -13.34 -5.41 -15.29
N ALA A 21 -14.20 -4.42 -15.07
CA ALA A 21 -14.06 -3.54 -13.91
C ALA A 21 -14.27 -4.43 -12.69
N TYR A 22 -13.23 -4.61 -11.88
CA TYR A 22 -13.38 -5.13 -10.54
C TYR A 22 -14.26 -4.14 -9.77
N ALA A 23 -15.18 -4.66 -8.96
CA ALA A 23 -16.00 -3.79 -8.12
C ALA A 23 -15.10 -3.27 -7.00
N THR A 24 -14.91 -1.95 -6.94
CA THR A 24 -14.24 -1.25 -5.85
C THR A 24 -15.00 -1.48 -4.55
N THR A 25 -14.29 -1.63 -3.43
CA THR A 25 -14.90 -1.80 -2.10
C THR A 25 -15.11 -0.43 -1.45
N ASP A 26 -16.35 -0.13 -1.06
CA ASP A 26 -16.70 1.04 -0.25
C ASP A 26 -16.07 0.93 1.15
N ILE A 27 -15.54 2.01 1.68
CA ILE A 27 -14.78 2.06 2.95
C ILE A 27 -15.47 3.00 3.93
N GLU A 28 -15.88 2.48 5.09
CA GLU A 28 -16.43 3.27 6.18
C GLU A 28 -15.32 3.88 7.05
N LYS A 29 -14.29 3.08 7.33
CA LYS A 29 -13.32 3.40 8.36
C LYS A 29 -11.94 2.80 8.09
N ILE A 30 -10.90 3.55 8.43
CA ILE A 30 -9.52 3.11 8.47
C ILE A 30 -9.04 3.37 9.90
N GLU A 31 -8.45 2.37 10.56
CA GLU A 31 -7.83 2.51 11.86
C GLU A 31 -6.43 1.91 11.82
N VAL A 32 -5.45 2.66 12.31
CA VAL A 32 -4.06 2.19 12.45
C VAL A 32 -3.67 2.24 13.91
N GLU A 33 -3.20 1.12 14.43
CA GLU A 33 -2.72 0.96 15.79
C GLU A 33 -1.22 0.64 15.80
N ILE A 34 -0.50 1.20 16.78
CA ILE A 34 0.91 0.94 17.04
C ILE A 34 1.25 1.31 18.48
N ASP A 35 2.09 0.52 19.14
CA ASP A 35 2.69 0.89 20.43
C ASP A 35 4.11 1.44 20.24
N LEU A 36 4.23 2.76 20.20
CA LEU A 36 5.52 3.43 19.99
C LEU A 36 6.48 3.31 21.19
N THR A 37 6.05 2.76 22.32
CA THR A 37 6.93 2.62 23.50
C THR A 37 8.13 1.68 23.25
N ALA A 38 8.08 0.88 22.19
CA ALA A 38 9.18 0.02 21.76
C ALA A 38 10.31 0.76 21.01
N ILE A 39 10.09 1.99 20.51
CA ILE A 39 11.10 2.75 19.77
C ILE A 39 12.00 3.52 20.75
N GLU A 40 13.20 3.00 21.00
CA GLU A 40 14.16 3.60 21.95
C GLU A 40 15.09 4.66 21.33
N ASP A 41 15.27 4.66 20.00
CA ASP A 41 16.13 5.61 19.29
C ASP A 41 15.46 6.99 19.23
N VAL A 42 16.17 8.03 19.67
CA VAL A 42 15.61 9.40 19.81
C VAL A 42 15.34 10.05 18.45
N GLU A 43 16.22 9.90 17.46
CA GLU A 43 15.99 10.46 16.12
C GLU A 43 14.84 9.75 15.42
N ALA A 44 14.75 8.43 15.56
CA ALA A 44 13.64 7.67 14.99
C ALA A 44 12.32 7.99 15.71
N ALA A 45 12.33 8.12 17.04
CA ALA A 45 11.13 8.51 17.79
C ALA A 45 10.62 9.91 17.40
N GLU A 46 11.51 10.86 17.05
CA GLU A 46 11.09 12.19 16.59
C GLU A 46 10.37 12.18 15.23
N VAL A 47 10.71 11.23 14.35
CA VAL A 47 10.17 11.18 12.98
C VAL A 47 9.02 10.19 12.84
N TRP A 48 9.03 9.10 13.61
CA TRP A 48 8.07 7.99 13.48
C TRP A 48 6.96 8.03 14.53
N ASN A 49 6.93 9.04 15.42
CA ASN A 49 5.89 9.17 16.46
C ASN A 49 4.47 9.33 15.92
N ASP A 50 4.30 9.82 14.70
CA ASP A 50 3.00 10.08 14.09
C ASP A 50 2.62 9.03 13.03
N ILE A 51 3.37 7.93 12.93
CA ILE A 51 3.21 6.90 11.89
C ILE A 51 1.78 6.36 11.75
N ALA A 52 1.05 6.16 12.84
CA ALA A 52 -0.33 5.68 12.77
C ALA A 52 -1.22 6.67 12.01
N ASN A 53 -1.16 7.95 12.38
CA ASN A 53 -1.95 9.01 11.76
C ASN A 53 -1.54 9.21 10.29
N ASP A 54 -0.24 9.12 10.00
CA ASP A 54 0.29 9.32 8.66
C ASP A 54 -0.08 8.15 7.72
N LEU A 55 -0.03 6.91 8.21
CA LEU A 55 -0.52 5.74 7.46
C LEU A 55 -2.03 5.85 7.20
N GLU A 56 -2.82 6.17 8.22
CA GLU A 56 -4.28 6.36 8.06
C GLU A 56 -4.57 7.42 7.00
N THR A 57 -3.88 8.56 7.08
CA THR A 57 -4.02 9.68 6.13
C THR A 57 -3.60 9.29 4.72
N ALA A 58 -2.47 8.59 4.57
CA ALA A 58 -1.96 8.16 3.28
C ALA A 58 -2.91 7.18 2.60
N ILE A 59 -3.44 6.21 3.33
CA ILE A 59 -4.43 5.24 2.83
C ILE A 59 -5.73 5.97 2.46
N ALA A 60 -6.25 6.83 3.33
CA ALA A 60 -7.48 7.58 3.09
C ALA A 60 -7.37 8.46 1.83
N LYS A 61 -6.20 9.05 1.57
CA LYS A 61 -5.94 9.85 0.37
C LYS A 61 -6.03 9.00 -0.91
N LEU A 62 -5.55 7.77 -0.88
CA LEU A 62 -5.60 6.84 -2.02
C LEU A 62 -7.02 6.30 -2.27
N LEU A 63 -7.83 6.24 -1.21
CA LEU A 63 -9.19 5.69 -1.22
C LEU A 63 -10.27 6.76 -1.17
N VAL A 64 -9.93 8.03 -1.45
CA VAL A 64 -10.85 9.17 -1.26
C VAL A 64 -12.20 9.01 -1.98
N ASP A 65 -12.21 8.36 -3.14
CA ASP A 65 -13.41 8.12 -3.94
C ASP A 65 -14.22 6.88 -3.48
N GLN A 66 -13.68 6.10 -2.55
CA GLN A 66 -14.30 4.90 -1.94
C GLN A 66 -14.80 5.15 -0.52
N ILE A 67 -14.49 6.29 0.11
CA ILE A 67 -14.92 6.59 1.48
C ILE A 67 -16.42 6.95 1.50
N THR A 68 -17.20 6.20 2.25
CA THR A 68 -18.68 6.27 2.34
C THR A 68 -19.15 6.22 3.79
N GLU A 69 -20.45 6.44 4.03
CA GLU A 69 -21.03 6.31 5.39
C GLU A 69 -21.16 4.86 5.87
N GLU A 70 -21.21 3.89 4.94
CA GLU A 70 -21.30 2.46 5.20
C GLU A 70 -20.33 1.72 4.26
N GLY A 71 -19.61 0.72 4.76
CA GLY A 71 -18.59 0.04 3.97
C GLY A 71 -17.69 -0.86 4.81
N ALA A 72 -16.58 -1.29 4.22
CA ALA A 72 -15.58 -2.07 4.93
C ALA A 72 -14.82 -1.20 5.96
N THR A 73 -14.36 -1.85 7.03
CA THR A 73 -13.40 -1.29 7.98
C THR A 73 -12.03 -1.90 7.72
N ILE A 74 -11.03 -1.06 7.47
CA ILE A 74 -9.62 -1.46 7.38
C ILE A 74 -8.99 -1.25 8.75
N LEU A 75 -8.50 -2.32 9.36
CA LEU A 75 -7.75 -2.29 10.62
C LEU A 75 -6.30 -2.70 10.35
N ILE A 76 -5.37 -1.91 10.85
CA ILE A 76 -3.94 -2.16 10.68
C ILE A 76 -3.29 -2.12 12.06
N ASP A 77 -2.57 -3.19 12.40
CA ASP A 77 -1.76 -3.29 13.62
C ASP A 77 -0.29 -3.37 13.21
N ILE A 78 0.49 -2.34 13.53
CA ILE A 78 1.91 -2.25 13.15
C ILE A 78 2.77 -2.95 14.18
N ASP A 79 3.67 -3.83 13.71
CA ASP A 79 4.62 -4.57 14.54
C ASP A 79 5.73 -3.63 15.04
N GLU A 80 5.54 -3.09 16.23
CA GLU A 80 6.41 -2.10 16.86
C GLU A 80 7.79 -2.68 17.21
N VAL A 81 7.85 -3.96 17.57
CA VAL A 81 9.10 -4.64 17.89
C VAL A 81 9.92 -4.82 16.63
N PHE A 82 9.27 -5.20 15.52
CA PHE A 82 9.92 -5.29 14.23
C PHE A 82 10.42 -3.93 13.78
N LEU A 83 9.57 -2.89 13.87
CA LEU A 83 9.93 -1.52 13.50
C LEU A 83 11.13 -1.03 14.32
N ALA A 84 11.07 -1.14 15.64
CA ALA A 84 12.15 -0.74 16.55
C ALA A 84 13.46 -1.47 16.22
N ASN A 85 13.42 -2.79 16.00
CA ASN A 85 14.60 -3.55 15.58
C ASN A 85 15.15 -3.09 14.23
N SER A 86 14.28 -2.76 13.28
CA SER A 86 14.66 -2.30 11.94
C SER A 86 15.30 -0.91 11.96
N LEU A 87 14.90 -0.05 12.91
CA LEU A 87 15.42 1.30 13.11
C LEU A 87 16.73 1.29 13.92
N SER A 88 16.86 0.36 14.88
CA SER A 88 18.04 0.21 15.75
C SER A 88 19.27 -0.35 15.03
N GLN A 89 19.08 -0.98 13.87
CA GLN A 89 20.19 -1.58 13.13
C GLN A 89 21.04 -0.50 12.45
N MET A 90 22.23 -0.28 13.04
CA MET A 90 23.27 0.68 12.66
C MET A 90 23.86 0.51 11.23
N LEU A 91 23.25 -0.32 10.37
CA LEU A 91 23.76 -0.67 9.03
C LEU A 91 23.13 0.15 7.89
N GLY A 92 22.21 1.06 8.21
CA GLY A 92 21.58 2.00 7.26
C GLY A 92 20.17 1.59 6.85
N VAL A 93 19.47 2.51 6.18
CA VAL A 93 18.03 2.37 5.86
C VAL A 93 17.69 1.16 4.98
N ALA A 94 18.66 0.56 4.30
CA ALA A 94 18.42 -0.51 3.33
C ALA A 94 17.78 -1.77 3.94
N GLU A 95 18.03 -2.02 5.22
CA GLU A 95 17.50 -3.18 5.96
C GLU A 95 16.22 -2.84 6.74
N THR A 96 15.79 -1.58 6.72
CA THR A 96 14.57 -1.15 7.40
C THR A 96 13.35 -1.73 6.70
N GLN A 97 12.39 -2.22 7.49
CA GLN A 97 11.12 -2.71 6.98
C GLN A 97 10.00 -2.25 7.90
N LEU A 98 8.86 -1.95 7.30
CA LEU A 98 7.62 -1.65 7.99
C LEU A 98 6.69 -2.85 7.84
N LYS A 99 6.24 -3.39 8.97
CA LYS A 99 5.47 -4.61 9.04
C LYS A 99 4.20 -4.39 9.85
N GLY A 100 3.09 -4.97 9.40
CA GLY A 100 1.86 -4.98 10.18
C GLY A 100 0.86 -6.03 9.70
N ASP A 101 -0.08 -6.35 10.57
CA ASP A 101 -1.25 -7.17 10.23
C ASP A 101 -2.36 -6.27 9.73
N VAL A 102 -2.91 -6.60 8.55
CA VAL A 102 -4.01 -5.87 7.92
C VAL A 102 -5.25 -6.75 7.94
N VAL A 103 -6.37 -6.18 8.37
CA VAL A 103 -7.68 -6.83 8.38
C VAL A 103 -8.68 -5.93 7.67
N ILE A 104 -9.33 -6.45 6.63
CA ILE A 104 -10.43 -5.79 5.93
C ILE A 104 -11.72 -6.49 6.36
N LYS A 105 -12.51 -5.80 7.18
CA LYS A 105 -13.79 -6.29 7.72
C LYS A 105 -14.95 -5.73 6.90
N GLU A 106 -15.73 -6.60 6.30
CA GLU A 106 -17.00 -6.29 5.63
C GLU A 106 -18.19 -6.82 6.46
N ASP A 107 -19.41 -6.37 6.18
CA ASP A 107 -20.61 -6.93 6.81
C ASP A 107 -20.79 -8.43 6.52
N ASP A 108 -20.40 -8.85 5.31
CA ASP A 108 -20.32 -10.25 4.94
C ASP A 108 -18.98 -10.84 5.39
N SER A 109 -19.02 -11.63 6.48
CA SER A 109 -17.82 -12.26 7.04
C SER A 109 -17.13 -13.24 6.09
N ALA A 110 -17.81 -13.71 5.04
CA ALA A 110 -17.18 -14.53 4.01
C ALA A 110 -16.19 -13.73 3.14
N LYS A 111 -16.25 -12.40 3.19
CA LYS A 111 -15.36 -11.47 2.48
C LYS A 111 -14.30 -10.83 3.36
N HIS A 112 -14.24 -11.23 4.64
CA HIS A 112 -13.14 -10.78 5.51
C HIS A 112 -11.81 -11.24 4.94
N GLU A 113 -10.91 -10.30 4.72
CA GLU A 113 -9.53 -10.58 4.35
C GLU A 113 -8.61 -10.21 5.53
N SER A 114 -7.63 -11.06 5.78
CA SER A 114 -6.55 -10.75 6.71
C SER A 114 -5.23 -11.24 6.15
N PHE A 115 -4.22 -10.38 6.20
CA PHE A 115 -2.89 -10.67 5.69
C PHE A 115 -1.84 -9.88 6.45
N GLU A 116 -0.65 -10.46 6.57
CA GLU A 116 0.54 -9.75 7.02
C GLU A 116 1.13 -8.98 5.83
N LEU A 117 1.42 -7.70 6.02
CA LEU A 117 2.08 -6.85 5.04
C LEU A 117 3.47 -6.48 5.56
N THR A 118 4.48 -6.65 4.71
CA THR A 118 5.84 -6.16 4.96
C THR A 118 6.30 -5.34 3.76
N VAL A 119 6.72 -4.11 4.02
CA VAL A 119 7.34 -3.22 3.05
C VAL A 119 8.80 -3.03 3.43
N THR A 120 9.68 -3.26 2.47
CA THR A 120 11.13 -3.04 2.62
C THR A 120 11.53 -1.67 2.09
N ALA A 121 12.63 -1.12 2.61
CA ALA A 121 13.25 0.09 2.08
C ALA A 121 13.59 0.02 0.58
N VAL A 122 13.83 -1.17 0.05
CA VAL A 122 14.06 -1.40 -1.39
C VAL A 122 12.78 -1.18 -2.21
N GLN A 123 11.64 -1.66 -1.72
CA GLN A 123 10.34 -1.42 -2.37
C GLN A 123 9.94 0.05 -2.28
N ALA A 124 10.21 0.69 -1.15
CA ALA A 124 9.91 2.10 -0.93
C ALA A 124 10.66 3.04 -1.89
N GLN A 125 11.79 2.63 -2.48
CA GLN A 125 12.57 3.50 -3.39
C GLN A 125 11.75 4.01 -4.58
N ALA A 126 10.72 3.27 -5.00
CA ALA A 126 9.82 3.70 -6.08
C ALA A 126 9.03 4.98 -5.74
N TYR A 127 8.94 5.33 -4.46
CA TYR A 127 8.19 6.48 -3.94
C TYR A 127 9.10 7.65 -3.55
N TYR A 128 10.42 7.54 -3.74
CA TYR A 128 11.31 8.66 -3.48
C TYR A 128 11.04 9.84 -4.41
N PRO A 129 11.08 11.08 -3.89
CA PRO A 129 11.10 12.28 -4.73
C PRO A 129 12.23 12.23 -5.76
N GLU A 130 11.98 12.81 -6.94
CA GLU A 130 13.00 12.91 -7.98
C GLU A 130 14.25 13.64 -7.45
N GLY A 131 15.43 13.07 -7.70
CA GLY A 131 16.71 13.63 -7.25
C GLY A 131 17.11 13.27 -5.83
N THR A 132 16.38 12.39 -5.14
CA THR A 132 16.77 11.85 -3.82
C THR A 132 18.13 11.14 -3.90
N ASP A 133 19.08 11.57 -3.08
CA ASP A 133 20.39 10.91 -2.93
C ASP A 133 20.27 9.78 -1.91
N VAL A 134 20.17 8.54 -2.40
CA VAL A 134 20.01 7.35 -1.57
C VAL A 134 21.25 7.04 -0.71
N THR A 135 22.40 7.66 -0.98
CA THR A 135 23.65 7.40 -0.25
C THR A 135 23.73 8.14 1.09
N VAL A 136 22.85 9.12 1.32
CA VAL A 136 22.80 9.93 2.56
C VAL A 136 21.53 9.68 3.38
N LEU A 137 20.70 8.71 3.00
CA LEU A 137 19.48 8.40 3.73
C LEU A 137 19.78 7.76 5.09
N ASN A 138 19.01 8.19 6.08
CA ASN A 138 18.98 7.63 7.43
C ASN A 138 17.52 7.52 7.89
N VAL A 139 17.30 6.89 9.04
CA VAL A 139 15.96 6.63 9.58
C VAL A 139 15.19 7.90 9.98
N GLY A 140 15.89 9.01 10.22
CA GLY A 140 15.30 10.33 10.47
C GLY A 140 15.09 11.17 9.20
N ASN A 141 15.36 10.64 8.02
CA ASN A 141 15.16 11.36 6.77
C ASN A 141 13.69 11.31 6.34
N GLU A 142 13.09 12.49 6.14
CA GLU A 142 11.68 12.62 5.75
C GLU A 142 11.34 11.96 4.40
N ALA A 143 12.26 12.00 3.42
CA ALA A 143 12.03 11.35 2.13
C ALA A 143 12.03 9.82 2.25
N PHE A 144 12.84 9.28 3.17
CA PHE A 144 12.82 7.86 3.49
C PHE A 144 11.53 7.46 4.19
N TYR A 145 11.16 8.19 5.24
CA TYR A 145 9.93 7.99 5.98
C TYR A 145 8.69 8.01 5.07
N ASN A 146 8.48 9.10 4.33
CA ASN A 146 7.32 9.25 3.45
C ASN A 146 7.22 8.13 2.41
N ALA A 147 8.36 7.68 1.86
CA ALA A 147 8.36 6.59 0.90
C ALA A 147 7.96 5.23 1.51
N MET A 148 8.33 4.98 2.78
CA MET A 148 7.87 3.78 3.50
C MET A 148 6.36 3.84 3.74
N ILE A 149 5.85 5.00 4.17
CA ILE A 149 4.41 5.26 4.38
C ILE A 149 3.62 5.09 3.08
N ASP A 150 4.03 5.77 2.02
CA ASP A 150 3.37 5.73 0.70
C ASP A 150 3.38 4.31 0.13
N SER A 151 4.50 3.60 0.24
CA SER A 151 4.59 2.21 -0.20
C SER A 151 3.65 1.30 0.59
N PHE A 152 3.56 1.44 1.91
CA PHE A 152 2.64 0.64 2.71
C PHE A 152 1.19 0.96 2.36
N ALA A 153 0.86 2.25 2.27
CA ALA A 153 -0.48 2.72 1.96
C ALA A 153 -0.97 2.22 0.59
N GLU A 154 -0.11 2.24 -0.44
CA GLU A 154 -0.49 1.74 -1.77
C GLU A 154 -0.78 0.24 -1.77
N HIS A 155 0.02 -0.57 -1.06
CA HIS A 155 -0.23 -2.01 -0.96
C HIS A 155 -1.55 -2.34 -0.24
N VAL A 156 -1.92 -1.55 0.77
CA VAL A 156 -3.23 -1.69 1.42
C VAL A 156 -4.34 -1.26 0.48
N ALA A 157 -4.21 -0.10 -0.16
CA ALA A 157 -5.23 0.44 -1.06
C ALA A 157 -5.48 -0.49 -2.26
N ASP A 158 -4.45 -1.10 -2.83
CA ASP A 158 -4.55 -2.03 -3.95
C ASP A 158 -5.35 -3.30 -3.65
N LYS A 159 -5.60 -3.61 -2.37
CA LYS A 159 -6.46 -4.74 -1.98
C LYS A 159 -7.94 -4.46 -2.12
N VAL A 160 -8.33 -3.19 -2.17
CA VAL A 160 -9.73 -2.75 -2.15
C VAL A 160 -10.13 -1.91 -3.38
N LYS A 161 -9.20 -1.69 -4.31
CA LYS A 161 -9.41 -1.02 -5.61
C LYS A 161 -9.90 -2.01 -6.68
#